data_AF-A0A382U9S1-F1
#
_entry.id   AF-A0A382U9S1-F1
#
_cell.length_a   1.000
_cell.length_b   1.000
_cell.length_c   1.000
_cell.angle_alpha   90.00
_cell.angle_beta   90.00
_cell.angle_gamma   90.00
#
_symmetry.space_group_name_H-M   'P 1'
#
loop_
_entity.id
_entity.type
_entity.pdbx_description
1 polymer ?
#
loop_
_entity_poly.entity_id
_entity_poly.type
_entity_poly.pdbx_seq_one_letter_code
_entity_poly.pdbx_strand_id
1 'polypeptide(L)'
;MYSRKKFLLKLLLLFLIGSFALTVFYSTSKAGNADKLPVVIQELVDPPFVPTHNIVAKGGPKLIKVRMNVTEKVITIDKEGTKFRVFVFNDSIPGPIIVAHV
;
A
#
# COMPACT_ATOMS: atom_id res chain seq x y z
N MET A 1 1.25 -52.09 -31.61
CA MET A 1 0.49 -51.09 -30.83
C MET A 1 1.30 -50.36 -29.73
N TYR A 2 2.35 -50.96 -29.17
CA TYR A 2 3.18 -50.41 -28.07
C TYR A 2 4.06 -49.20 -28.45
N SER A 3 4.65 -49.20 -29.65
CA SER A 3 5.56 -48.12 -30.10
C SER A 3 4.86 -46.77 -30.34
N ARG A 4 3.65 -46.77 -30.93
CA ARG A 4 2.86 -45.56 -31.16
C ARG A 4 2.39 -44.91 -29.85
N LYS A 5 2.00 -45.69 -28.84
CA LYS A 5 1.61 -45.17 -27.52
C LYS A 5 2.78 -44.51 -26.78
N LYS A 6 4.00 -45.06 -26.87
CA LYS A 6 5.21 -44.43 -26.31
C LYS A 6 5.59 -43.12 -27.00
N PHE A 7 5.43 -43.05 -28.31
CA PHE A 7 5.65 -41.82 -29.07
C PHE A 7 4.66 -40.72 -28.69
N LEU A 8 3.36 -41.07 -28.61
CA LEU A 8 2.31 -40.16 -28.16
C LEU A 8 2.52 -39.69 -26.71
N LEU A 9 2.96 -40.57 -25.81
CA LEU A 9 3.25 -40.22 -24.42
C LEU A 9 4.41 -39.21 -24.31
N LYS A 10 5.47 -39.35 -25.12
CA LYS A 10 6.58 -38.39 -25.16
C LYS A 10 6.15 -37.03 -25.69
N LEU A 11 5.29 -37.02 -26.71
CA LEU A 11 4.72 -35.79 -27.27
C LEU A 11 3.84 -35.05 -26.24
N LEU A 12 3.02 -35.80 -25.50
CA LEU A 12 2.22 -35.27 -24.40
C LEU A 12 3.10 -34.68 -23.28
N LEU A 13 4.19 -35.37 -22.92
CA LEU A 13 5.13 -34.91 -21.89
C LEU A 13 5.82 -33.60 -22.30
N LEU A 14 6.27 -33.51 -23.55
CA LEU A 14 6.88 -32.30 -24.12
C LEU A 14 5.90 -31.12 -24.13
N PHE A 15 4.63 -31.37 -24.48
CA PHE A 15 3.59 -30.35 -24.45
C PHE A 15 3.30 -29.85 -23.03
N LEU A 16 3.23 -30.76 -22.05
CA LEU A 16 3.03 -30.42 -20.64
C LEU A 16 4.20 -29.60 -20.08
N ILE A 17 5.44 -29.95 -20.41
CA ILE A 17 6.63 -29.20 -20.00
C ILE A 17 6.65 -27.81 -20.65
N GLY A 18 6.31 -27.72 -21.94
CA GLY A 18 6.21 -26.44 -22.65
C GLY A 18 5.13 -25.53 -22.08
N SER A 19 3.95 -26.09 -21.77
CA SER A 19 2.84 -25.38 -21.13
C SER A 19 3.22 -24.88 -19.73
N PHE A 20 3.91 -25.72 -18.94
CA PHE A 20 4.41 -25.34 -17.62
C PHE A 20 5.50 -24.25 -17.69
N ALA A 21 6.42 -24.33 -18.64
CA ALA A 21 7.42 -23.28 -18.84
C ALA A 21 6.77 -21.95 -19.26
N LEU A 22 5.70 -22.01 -20.06
CA LEU A 22 4.94 -20.85 -20.49
C LEU A 22 4.21 -20.17 -19.32
N THR A 23 3.54 -20.95 -18.45
CA THR A 23 2.86 -20.40 -17.27
C THR A 23 3.83 -19.80 -16.25
N VAL A 24 5.02 -20.41 -16.08
CA VAL A 24 6.09 -19.83 -15.24
C VAL A 24 6.60 -18.50 -15.80
N PHE A 25 6.75 -18.38 -17.13
CA PHE A 25 7.23 -17.15 -17.76
C PHE A 25 6.22 -16.00 -17.66
N TYR A 26 4.92 -16.28 -17.78
CA TYR A 26 3.85 -15.28 -17.61
C TYR A 26 3.57 -14.91 -16.14
N SER A 27 4.11 -15.66 -15.17
CA SER A 27 3.93 -15.38 -13.74
C SER A 27 4.86 -14.29 -13.20
N THR A 28 5.66 -13.64 -14.05
CA THR A 28 6.53 -12.53 -13.61
C THR A 28 5.70 -11.26 -13.39
N SER A 29 5.56 -10.86 -12.12
CA SER A 29 4.99 -9.56 -11.77
C SER A 29 6.09 -8.50 -11.84
N LYS A 30 5.89 -7.43 -12.63
CA LYS A 30 6.80 -6.28 -12.62
C LYS A 30 6.39 -5.30 -11.53
N ALA A 31 7.36 -4.84 -10.74
CA ALA A 31 7.14 -3.70 -9.86
C ALA A 31 6.78 -2.45 -10.69
N GLY A 32 5.89 -1.61 -10.17
CA GLY A 32 5.59 -0.31 -10.76
C GLY A 32 6.78 0.66 -10.63
N ASN A 33 6.74 1.77 -11.37
CA ASN A 33 7.78 2.81 -11.35
C ASN A 33 7.58 3.85 -10.20
N ALA A 34 7.11 3.41 -9.03
CA ALA A 34 6.79 4.33 -7.92
C ALA A 34 8.03 5.00 -7.34
N ASP A 35 9.19 4.33 -7.44
CA ASP A 35 10.52 4.81 -7.08
C ASP A 35 10.98 6.03 -7.91
N LYS A 36 10.40 6.23 -9.09
CA LYS A 36 10.72 7.35 -9.99
C LYS A 36 9.82 8.58 -9.77
N LEU A 37 8.84 8.50 -8.88
CA LEU A 37 7.93 9.61 -8.62
C LEU A 37 8.61 10.73 -7.81
N PRO A 38 8.28 12.00 -8.08
CA PRO A 38 8.73 13.10 -7.25
C PRO A 38 8.22 12.93 -5.81
N VAL A 39 9.10 13.17 -4.84
CA VAL A 39 8.81 12.98 -3.41
C VAL A 39 8.41 14.31 -2.78
N VAL A 40 7.32 14.32 -2.03
CA VAL A 40 6.86 15.47 -1.23
C VAL A 40 6.73 15.03 0.21
N ILE A 41 7.31 15.79 1.14
CA ILE A 41 7.08 15.60 2.57
C ILE A 41 5.87 16.45 2.95
N GLN A 42 4.86 15.83 3.54
CA GLN A 42 3.67 16.52 4.04
C GLN A 42 3.77 16.64 5.57
N GLU A 43 3.98 17.86 6.05
CA GLU A 43 3.90 18.17 7.47
C GLU A 43 2.44 18.09 7.92
N LEU A 44 2.20 17.23 8.90
CA LEU A 44 0.87 17.03 9.47
C LEU A 44 0.58 18.09 10.53
N VAL A 45 -0.69 18.45 10.65
CA VAL A 45 -1.17 19.45 11.63
C VAL A 45 -2.29 18.85 12.47
N ASP A 46 -2.45 19.37 13.69
CA ASP A 46 -3.47 18.87 14.62
C ASP A 46 -4.89 19.16 14.10
N PRO A 47 -5.83 18.22 14.29
CA PRO A 47 -7.24 18.48 14.03
C PRO A 47 -7.77 19.66 14.86
N PRO A 48 -8.76 20.42 14.35
CA PRO A 48 -9.54 20.17 13.12
C PRO A 48 -8.88 20.70 11.84
N PHE A 49 -7.63 21.15 11.89
CA PHE A 49 -6.94 21.69 10.72
C PHE A 49 -6.43 20.58 9.80
N VAL A 50 -6.12 20.96 8.56
CA VAL A 50 -5.56 20.07 7.55
C VAL A 50 -4.27 20.66 6.96
N PRO A 51 -3.32 19.83 6.52
CA PRO A 51 -2.10 20.31 5.88
C PRO A 51 -2.39 21.22 4.68
N THR A 52 -1.48 22.14 4.39
CA THR A 52 -1.57 22.98 3.18
C THR A 52 -1.57 22.09 1.93
N HIS A 53 -2.57 22.29 1.07
CA HIS A 53 -2.74 21.54 -0.17
C HIS A 53 -3.44 22.40 -1.23
N ASN A 54 -3.44 21.93 -2.47
CA ASN A 54 -4.28 22.50 -3.53
C ASN A 54 -5.45 21.56 -3.76
N ILE A 55 -6.67 22.09 -3.97
CA ILE A 55 -7.87 21.28 -4.26
C ILE A 55 -7.77 20.62 -5.64
N VAL A 56 -7.11 21.29 -6.60
CA VAL A 56 -6.81 20.74 -7.92
C VAL A 56 -5.35 20.32 -7.95
N ALA A 57 -5.08 19.12 -8.45
CA ALA A 57 -3.73 18.59 -8.58
C ALA A 57 -2.86 19.50 -9.45
N LYS A 58 -1.66 19.83 -8.97
CA LYS A 58 -0.65 20.57 -9.73
C LYS A 58 0.47 19.63 -10.15
N GLY A 59 0.68 19.46 -11.46
CA GLY A 59 1.65 18.51 -12.00
C GLY A 59 1.18 17.06 -11.92
N GLY A 60 2.09 16.11 -12.16
CA GLY A 60 1.77 14.67 -12.16
C GLY A 60 1.76 14.01 -10.76
N PRO A 61 1.64 12.66 -10.75
CA PRO A 61 1.63 11.85 -9.53
C PRO A 61 2.89 12.05 -8.68
N LYS A 62 2.73 11.92 -7.36
CA LYS A 62 3.82 12.15 -6.39
C LYS A 62 3.79 11.08 -5.30
N LEU A 63 4.94 10.83 -4.70
CA LEU A 63 5.06 10.04 -3.48
C LEU A 63 5.01 10.99 -2.28
N ILE A 64 3.94 10.91 -1.48
CA ILE A 64 3.78 11.72 -0.27
C ILE A 64 4.36 10.96 0.93
N LYS A 65 5.38 11.53 1.56
CA LYS A 65 5.96 11.03 2.80
C LYS A 65 5.31 11.75 3.98
N VAL A 66 4.80 10.95 4.92
CA VAL A 66 4.26 11.40 6.19
C VAL A 66 4.97 10.69 7.33
N ARG A 67 5.01 11.32 8.50
CA ARG A 67 5.47 10.71 9.75
C ARG A 67 4.41 10.91 10.81
N MET A 68 4.07 9.84 11.51
CA MET A 68 3.19 9.88 12.67
C MET A 68 3.86 9.15 13.83
N ASN A 69 3.79 9.72 15.02
CA ASN A 69 4.22 9.07 16.25
C ASN A 69 3.01 8.51 16.98
N VAL A 70 3.13 7.30 17.53
CA VAL A 70 2.08 6.71 18.37
C VAL A 70 2.38 7.06 19.83
N THR A 71 1.40 7.66 20.51
CA THR A 71 1.48 7.96 21.94
C THR A 71 0.37 7.24 22.68
N GLU A 72 0.70 6.55 23.76
CA GLU A 72 -0.27 5.99 24.69
C GLU A 72 -0.47 6.97 25.87
N LYS A 73 -1.72 7.32 26.20
CA LYS A 73 -2.03 8.18 27.35
C LYS A 73 -3.39 7.91 27.97
N VAL A 74 -3.59 8.37 29.19
CA VAL A 74 -4.92 8.38 29.85
C VAL A 74 -5.51 9.78 29.70
N ILE A 75 -6.72 9.88 29.15
CA ILE A 75 -7.46 11.14 29.00
C ILE A 75 -8.74 11.11 29.83
N THR A 76 -9.27 12.30 30.13
CA THR A 76 -10.60 12.48 30.72
C THR A 76 -11.54 12.97 29.62
N ILE A 77 -12.69 12.32 29.43
CA ILE A 77 -13.58 12.58 28.28
C ILE A 77 -14.84 13.38 28.62
N ASP A 78 -15.16 13.53 29.90
CA ASP A 78 -16.35 14.21 30.37
C ASP A 78 -16.09 14.99 31.67
N LYS A 79 -17.12 15.68 32.15
CA LYS A 79 -17.06 16.47 33.39
C LYS A 79 -17.15 15.61 34.66
N GLU A 80 -17.58 14.35 34.53
CA GLU A 80 -17.70 13.41 35.65
C GLU A 80 -16.36 12.74 35.99
N GLY A 81 -15.35 12.93 35.14
CA GLY A 81 -13.99 12.44 35.36
C GLY A 81 -13.75 11.06 34.76
N THR A 82 -14.58 10.61 33.81
CA THR A 82 -14.41 9.31 33.17
C THR A 82 -13.09 9.26 32.41
N LYS A 83 -12.26 8.26 32.75
CA LYS A 83 -10.91 8.08 32.20
C LYS A 83 -10.86 6.96 31.16
N PHE A 84 -10.17 7.22 30.06
CA PHE A 84 -9.88 6.23 29.02
C PHE A 84 -8.39 6.14 28.73
N ARG A 85 -7.89 4.92 28.52
CA ARG A 85 -6.58 4.69 27.92
C ARG A 85 -6.73 4.75 26.41
N VAL A 86 -5.96 5.63 25.79
CA VAL A 86 -6.02 5.88 24.34
C VAL A 86 -4.64 5.72 23.72
N PHE A 87 -4.62 5.25 22.48
CA PHE A 87 -3.45 5.13 21.62
C PHE A 87 -3.66 6.05 20.43
N VAL A 88 -2.86 7.10 20.35
CA VAL A 88 -3.15 8.25 19.49
C VAL A 88 -1.99 8.51 18.53
N PHE A 89 -2.30 9.01 17.35
CA PHE A 89 -1.28 9.46 16.40
C PHE A 89 -1.04 10.96 16.54
N ASN A 90 0.22 11.37 16.67
CA ASN A 90 0.65 12.76 16.90
C ASN A 90 -0.11 13.44 18.04
N ASP A 91 -0.29 12.72 19.16
CA ASP A 91 -0.90 13.27 20.37
C ASP A 91 -2.33 13.83 20.26
N SER A 92 -3.02 13.62 19.14
CA SER A 92 -4.37 14.14 18.91
C SER A 92 -5.42 13.02 18.78
N ILE A 93 -6.67 13.32 19.14
CA ILE A 93 -7.84 12.46 18.91
C ILE A 93 -8.90 13.27 18.18
N PRO A 94 -9.24 12.95 16.92
CA PRO A 94 -8.63 11.93 16.06
C PRO A 94 -7.17 12.27 15.71
N GLY A 95 -6.45 11.36 15.02
CA GLY A 95 -5.14 11.68 14.46
C GLY A 95 -5.21 12.71 13.31
N PRO A 96 -4.08 13.31 12.91
CA PRO A 96 -4.03 14.26 11.79
C PRO A 96 -4.53 13.69 10.46
N ILE A 97 -5.08 14.56 9.61
CA ILE A 97 -5.54 14.20 8.26
C ILE A 97 -4.38 14.25 7.26
N ILE A 98 -4.25 13.20 6.45
CA ILE A 98 -3.34 13.14 5.30
C ILE A 98 -4.14 13.52 4.05
N VAL A 99 -3.65 14.49 3.27
CA VAL A 99 -4.32 14.95 2.03
C VAL A 99 -3.49 14.57 0.81
N ALA A 100 -4.06 13.75 -0.08
CA ALA A 100 -3.40 13.28 -1.31
C ALA A 100 -4.20 13.65 -2.56
N HIS A 101 -3.50 13.77 -3.68
CA HIS A 101 -4.07 14.00 -5.01
C HIS A 101 -3.40 13.06 -6.02
N VAL A 102 -4.09 12.85 -7.14
CA VAL A 102 -3.54 12.24 -8.36
C VAL A 102 -3.36 13.32 -9.40
#